data_AF-A0A8S1UYT1-F1
#
_entry.id   AF-A0A8S1UYT1-F1
#
_cell.length_a   1.000
_cell.length_b   1.000
_cell.length_c   1.000
_cell.angle_alpha   90.00
_cell.angle_beta   90.00
_cell.angle_gamma   90.00
#
_symmetry.space_group_name_H-M   'P 1'
#
loop_
_entity.id
_entity.type
_entity.pdbx_description
1 polymer ?
#
loop_
_entity_poly.entity_id
_entity_poly.type
_entity_poly.pdbx_seq_one_letter_code
_entity_poly.pdbx_strand_id
1 'polypeptide(L)'
;MKAQHLMFVCLLIMFASAQLTPIKTEEEIKIDLSSDEKLEIKGSDDIKPNKIFNKLYEVDQEAYDHMKKSFKNVVHLVFDKEEEESKVKLLNSVIENVNFTKVDVIFVKSPIGLIESDQGIIVKNFDNFYWISNYENLQTQIFDIINPKIEFLQTEEDVNQYFSLNNLNSLVLLPDNYTFRDQIIEDLEALIRNGDLKEARIHGLKGYNSNYKNFTAPTLILHKGNGKFEQYEYNLTYTDQIVDFFYLESLDLVNRLDEDNYARVFGGPIQTQVHLLIKGIFRQDLFNAYYWVAQNNKVNDLKYHRLIFTYSTYEENPNLWSLFDFDESTKTPQLVITETNFRKYQLQKYICQSETLNQETIQQFIDDFRNKNLTEFYKSEPAPEYTENQDIYKIVGSTFSQEVLNKGKNVLLLFWDSKNKDLFNDYFQLLNDFSLIQNKEKIKIGHIDLANNEHPKITVDSVPKLVLYLAADKKAPKEYLKSSNLVIPELKAWLDYYIGDGIAYKQEKTDL
;
A
#
# COMPACT_ATOMS: atom_id res chain seq x y z
N MET A 1 -15.18 0.38 -5.96
CA MET A 1 -14.66 0.99 -4.72
C MET A 1 -13.33 0.38 -4.23
N LYS A 2 -13.04 -0.90 -4.48
CA LYS A 2 -11.85 -1.59 -3.94
C LYS A 2 -10.49 -1.30 -4.62
N ALA A 3 -10.41 -0.96 -5.92
CA ALA A 3 -9.13 -0.72 -6.61
C ALA A 3 -8.51 0.67 -6.34
N GLN A 4 -9.34 1.72 -6.27
CA GLN A 4 -8.91 3.02 -5.76
C GLN A 4 -8.64 2.96 -4.25
N HIS A 5 -9.40 2.18 -3.47
CA HIS A 5 -9.02 1.87 -2.10
C HIS A 5 -7.71 1.10 -2.02
N LEU A 6 -7.35 0.21 -2.95
CA LEU A 6 -6.05 -0.45 -2.96
C LEU A 6 -4.93 0.58 -3.23
N MET A 7 -5.09 1.47 -4.21
CA MET A 7 -4.11 2.53 -4.47
C MET A 7 -4.03 3.54 -3.31
N PHE A 8 -5.16 3.89 -2.70
CA PHE A 8 -5.26 4.77 -1.53
C PHE A 8 -4.78 4.06 -0.25
N VAL A 9 -4.91 2.74 -0.12
CA VAL A 9 -4.38 1.90 0.97
C VAL A 9 -2.88 1.73 0.79
N CYS A 10 -2.37 1.58 -0.42
CA CYS A 10 -0.93 1.54 -0.68
C CYS A 10 -0.28 2.92 -0.48
N LEU A 11 -0.96 4.00 -0.87
CA LEU A 11 -0.57 5.37 -0.53
C LEU A 11 -0.72 5.64 0.99
N LEU A 12 -1.78 5.20 1.65
CA LEU A 12 -2.01 5.38 3.11
C LEU A 12 -1.07 4.55 3.97
N ILE A 13 -0.74 3.31 3.58
CA ILE A 13 0.28 2.47 4.23
C ILE A 13 1.64 3.20 4.18
N MET A 14 1.91 3.94 3.10
CA MET A 14 3.11 4.80 2.98
C MET A 14 3.02 6.12 3.77
N PHE A 15 1.83 6.59 4.16
CA PHE A 15 1.63 7.80 4.99
C PHE A 15 1.60 7.53 6.50
N ALA A 16 1.35 6.28 6.94
CA ALA A 16 1.31 5.94 8.37
C ALA A 16 2.69 6.05 9.07
N SER A 17 3.77 6.34 8.34
CA SER A 17 5.12 6.59 8.85
C SER A 17 5.37 8.05 9.26
N ALA A 18 4.41 8.97 9.11
CA ALA A 18 4.57 10.36 9.55
C ALA A 18 3.30 10.89 10.22
N GLN A 19 3.43 11.15 11.53
CA GLN A 19 2.47 11.76 12.49
C GLN A 19 1.72 10.78 13.39
N LEU A 20 2.43 10.33 14.42
CA LEU A 20 1.85 9.82 15.66
C LEU A 20 1.45 11.02 16.53
N THR A 21 0.18 11.42 16.50
CA THR A 21 -0.42 12.09 17.66
C THR A 21 -0.90 11.01 18.63
N PRO A 22 -0.53 11.07 19.93
CA PRO A 22 -1.00 10.10 20.90
C PRO A 22 -2.51 10.31 21.12
N ILE A 23 -3.32 9.38 20.61
CA ILE A 23 -4.74 9.32 20.97
C ILE A 23 -4.80 8.67 22.36
N LYS A 24 -5.09 9.49 23.37
CA LYS A 24 -5.57 8.98 24.65
C LYS A 24 -7.04 8.63 24.49
N THR A 25 -7.38 7.35 24.45
CA THR A 25 -8.75 6.88 24.63
C THR A 25 -8.76 5.66 25.52
N GLU A 26 -9.19 5.86 26.77
CA GLU A 26 -9.78 4.82 27.60
C GLU A 26 -11.14 4.46 26.96
N GLU A 27 -11.17 3.52 26.01
CA GLU A 27 -12.40 2.85 25.61
C GLU A 27 -12.28 1.36 25.94
N GLU A 28 -13.04 0.93 26.95
CA GLU A 28 -13.18 -0.45 27.37
C GLU A 28 -14.04 -1.20 26.34
N ILE A 29 -13.42 -1.91 25.40
CA ILE A 29 -14.13 -2.75 24.42
C ILE A 29 -14.68 -3.99 25.14
N LYS A 30 -16.00 -4.08 25.33
CA LYS A 30 -16.66 -5.27 25.88
C LYS A 30 -17.03 -6.26 24.78
N ILE A 31 -16.34 -7.40 24.76
CA ILE A 31 -16.61 -8.52 23.84
C ILE A 31 -17.44 -9.58 24.59
N ASP A 32 -18.61 -9.95 24.08
CA ASP A 32 -19.47 -11.00 24.65
C ASP A 32 -19.45 -12.27 23.79
N LEU A 33 -18.93 -13.38 24.33
CA LEU A 33 -18.68 -14.65 23.64
C LEU A 33 -19.62 -15.77 24.09
N SER A 34 -20.84 -15.45 24.54
CA SER A 34 -21.76 -16.39 25.19
C SER A 34 -22.55 -17.33 24.27
N SER A 35 -22.03 -17.76 23.11
CA SER A 35 -22.73 -18.71 22.23
C SER A 35 -22.38 -20.17 22.56
N ASP A 36 -23.38 -20.94 22.99
CA ASP A 36 -23.35 -22.29 23.57
C ASP A 36 -22.92 -23.48 22.65
N GLU A 37 -22.07 -23.29 21.65
CA GLU A 37 -21.57 -24.43 20.85
C GLU A 37 -20.35 -25.11 21.50
N LYS A 38 -20.63 -26.17 22.28
CA LYS A 38 -19.62 -27.10 22.80
C LYS A 38 -18.93 -27.86 21.65
N LEU A 39 -17.61 -27.72 21.53
CA LEU A 39 -16.79 -28.51 20.60
C LEU A 39 -15.63 -29.18 21.36
N GLU A 40 -15.55 -30.52 21.26
CA GLU A 40 -14.44 -31.34 21.77
C GLU A 40 -13.19 -31.13 20.89
N ILE A 41 -12.07 -30.77 21.52
CA ILE A 41 -10.74 -30.73 20.88
C ILE A 41 -9.86 -31.75 21.62
N LYS A 42 -9.29 -32.71 20.89
CA LYS A 42 -8.33 -33.70 21.42
C LYS A 42 -6.91 -33.33 20.98
N GLY A 43 -6.00 -33.23 21.94
CA GLY A 43 -4.55 -33.34 21.71
C GLY A 43 -3.75 -32.15 22.26
N SER A 44 -2.99 -32.44 23.32
CA SER A 44 -1.96 -31.59 23.89
C SER A 44 -0.82 -31.32 22.91
N ASP A 45 -0.21 -30.14 23.02
CA ASP A 45 1.11 -29.72 22.50
C ASP A 45 1.17 -28.63 21.41
N ASP A 46 0.08 -28.01 20.96
CA ASP A 46 0.20 -26.81 20.12
C ASP A 46 -1.10 -25.99 20.03
N ILE A 47 -1.33 -25.12 21.02
CA ILE A 47 -2.29 -24.03 20.89
C ILE A 47 -1.51 -22.78 20.47
N LYS A 48 -1.17 -22.73 19.18
CA LYS A 48 -0.53 -21.56 18.55
C LYS A 48 -1.45 -20.34 18.71
N PRO A 49 -0.93 -19.13 19.02
CA PRO A 49 -1.71 -17.89 19.10
C PRO A 49 -2.63 -17.63 17.91
N ASN A 50 -2.26 -18.13 16.73
CA ASN A 50 -3.09 -18.12 15.52
C ASN A 50 -4.47 -18.75 15.70
N LYS A 51 -4.66 -19.77 16.55
CA LYS A 51 -5.99 -20.38 16.77
C LYS A 51 -6.97 -19.45 17.49
N ILE A 52 -6.51 -18.64 18.45
CA ILE A 52 -7.34 -17.68 19.18
C ILE A 52 -7.73 -16.52 18.27
N PHE A 53 -6.80 -16.03 17.45
CA PHE A 53 -7.06 -14.99 16.47
C PHE A 53 -7.92 -15.48 15.29
N ASN A 54 -7.73 -16.72 14.82
CA ASN A 54 -8.63 -17.34 13.86
C ASN A 54 -10.04 -17.48 14.45
N LYS A 55 -10.15 -17.81 15.75
CA LYS A 55 -11.43 -17.81 16.43
C LYS A 55 -12.00 -16.40 16.52
N LEU A 56 -11.23 -15.39 16.92
CA LEU A 56 -11.68 -14.00 16.97
C LEU A 56 -12.15 -13.49 15.60
N TYR A 57 -11.43 -13.86 14.52
CA TYR A 57 -11.83 -13.63 13.14
C TYR A 57 -13.17 -14.32 12.80
N GLU A 58 -13.38 -15.55 13.30
CA GLU A 58 -14.64 -16.29 13.12
C GLU A 58 -15.81 -15.73 13.92
N VAL A 59 -15.59 -15.21 15.14
CA VAL A 59 -16.67 -14.77 16.05
C VAL A 59 -16.95 -13.26 15.97
N ASP A 60 -15.93 -12.43 15.72
CA ASP A 60 -16.03 -10.96 15.68
C ASP A 60 -14.95 -10.34 14.76
N GLN A 61 -15.26 -10.32 13.47
CA GLN A 61 -14.35 -9.88 12.42
C GLN A 61 -14.02 -8.38 12.47
N GLU A 62 -14.96 -7.54 12.95
CA GLU A 62 -14.71 -6.10 13.13
C GLU A 62 -13.71 -5.85 14.28
N ALA A 63 -13.86 -6.55 15.41
CA ALA A 63 -12.88 -6.47 16.49
C ALA A 63 -11.50 -6.98 16.05
N TYR A 64 -11.46 -8.10 15.31
CA TYR A 64 -10.21 -8.61 14.73
C TYR A 64 -9.53 -7.58 13.83
N ASP A 65 -10.26 -6.99 12.88
CA ASP A 65 -9.73 -6.04 11.91
C ASP A 65 -9.31 -4.71 12.57
N HIS A 66 -10.07 -4.24 13.56
CA HIS A 66 -9.73 -3.06 14.34
C HIS A 66 -8.44 -3.27 15.15
N MET A 67 -8.31 -4.40 15.86
CA MET A 67 -7.11 -4.71 16.65
C MET A 67 -5.87 -4.91 15.78
N LYS A 68 -6.02 -5.58 14.63
CA LYS A 68 -4.93 -5.80 13.67
C LYS A 68 -4.38 -4.48 13.13
N LYS A 69 -5.25 -3.48 12.93
CA LYS A 69 -4.89 -2.18 12.34
C LYS A 69 -4.45 -1.12 13.36
N SER A 70 -4.97 -1.16 14.58
CA SER A 70 -4.86 -0.01 15.51
C SER A 70 -3.63 -0.06 16.41
N PHE A 71 -3.01 -1.23 16.61
CA PHE A 71 -2.05 -1.40 17.69
C PHE A 71 -0.76 -2.14 17.29
N LYS A 72 0.40 -1.53 17.59
CA LYS A 72 1.74 -2.07 17.26
C LYS A 72 2.15 -3.20 18.19
N ASN A 73 2.06 -2.96 19.50
CA ASN A 73 2.35 -3.94 20.55
C ASN A 73 1.10 -4.10 21.41
N VAL A 74 0.58 -5.32 21.53
CA VAL A 74 -0.68 -5.57 22.23
C VAL A 74 -0.52 -6.66 23.28
N VAL A 75 -0.97 -6.42 24.50
CA VAL A 75 -1.05 -7.46 25.52
C VAL A 75 -2.51 -7.87 25.68
N HIS A 76 -2.85 -9.13 25.37
CA HIS A 76 -4.16 -9.71 25.62
C HIS A 76 -4.12 -10.58 26.86
N LEU A 77 -5.14 -10.43 27.70
CA LEU A 77 -5.31 -11.29 28.87
C LEU A 77 -6.47 -12.23 28.65
N VAL A 78 -6.24 -13.50 28.95
CA VAL A 78 -7.24 -14.57 28.82
C VAL A 78 -7.47 -15.17 30.20
N PHE A 79 -8.66 -14.94 30.78
CA PHE A 79 -9.08 -15.48 32.08
C PHE A 79 -10.44 -16.20 31.98
N ASP A 80 -10.66 -17.17 32.87
CA ASP A 80 -12.00 -17.72 33.17
C ASP A 80 -12.73 -16.87 34.24
N LYS A 81 -14.05 -17.01 34.27
CA LYS A 81 -15.04 -16.33 35.12
C LYS A 81 -14.73 -16.53 36.61
N GLU A 82 -13.99 -15.59 37.18
CA GLU A 82 -14.17 -14.95 38.49
C GLU A 82 -13.00 -13.99 38.67
N GLU A 83 -13.29 -12.70 38.91
CA GLU A 83 -12.30 -11.63 38.97
C GLU A 83 -11.20 -11.92 40.00
N GLU A 84 -10.01 -12.31 39.55
CA GLU A 84 -8.80 -12.10 40.35
C GLU A 84 -8.32 -10.66 40.13
N GLU A 85 -8.96 -9.74 40.85
CA GLU A 85 -8.58 -8.32 40.98
C GLU A 85 -7.06 -8.16 41.27
N SER A 86 -6.45 -9.16 41.91
CA SER A 86 -5.01 -9.27 42.18
C SER A 86 -4.16 -9.42 40.91
N LYS A 87 -4.59 -10.18 39.89
CA LYS A 87 -3.87 -10.38 38.63
C LYS A 87 -3.98 -9.18 37.71
N VAL A 88 -5.16 -8.55 37.67
CA VAL A 88 -5.35 -7.28 36.95
C VAL A 88 -4.50 -6.17 37.58
N LYS A 89 -4.44 -6.09 38.92
CA LYS A 89 -3.54 -5.16 39.64
C LYS A 89 -2.06 -5.45 39.40
N LEU A 90 -1.65 -6.72 39.42
CA LEU A 90 -0.27 -7.11 39.11
C LEU A 90 0.11 -6.66 37.70
N LEU A 91 -0.75 -6.88 36.71
CA LEU A 91 -0.46 -6.46 35.35
C LEU A 91 -0.48 -4.94 35.19
N ASN A 92 -1.44 -4.23 35.77
CA ASN A 92 -1.43 -2.76 35.75
C ASN A 92 -0.13 -2.22 36.36
N SER A 93 0.36 -2.82 37.45
CA SER A 93 1.66 -2.46 38.01
C SER A 93 2.84 -2.78 37.09
N VAL A 94 2.77 -3.87 36.31
CA VAL A 94 3.77 -4.21 35.29
C VAL A 94 3.75 -3.19 34.14
N ILE A 95 2.55 -2.78 33.70
CA ILE A 95 2.34 -1.81 32.63
C ILE A 95 2.80 -0.40 33.04
N GLU A 96 2.57 0.00 34.28
CA GLU A 96 3.01 1.31 34.80
C GLU A 96 4.52 1.40 35.00
N ASN A 97 5.18 0.30 35.38
CA ASN A 97 6.60 0.30 35.73
C ASN A 97 7.54 0.04 34.56
N VAL A 98 7.08 -0.67 33.54
CA VAL A 98 7.79 -0.70 32.27
C VAL A 98 7.32 0.52 31.51
N ASN A 99 8.22 1.43 31.17
CA ASN A 99 7.92 2.70 30.49
C ASN A 99 7.38 2.48 29.06
N PHE A 100 6.21 1.83 28.94
CA PHE A 100 5.52 1.44 27.74
C PHE A 100 4.79 2.65 27.19
N THR A 101 5.49 3.51 26.48
CA THR A 101 4.82 4.63 25.79
C THR A 101 3.99 4.18 24.58
N LYS A 102 3.99 2.88 24.23
CA LYS A 102 3.39 2.31 23.00
C LYS A 102 2.92 0.85 23.12
N VAL A 103 2.29 0.46 24.23
CA VAL A 103 1.68 -0.88 24.36
C VAL A 103 0.21 -0.73 24.70
N ASP A 104 -0.63 -1.34 23.88
CA ASP A 104 -2.08 -1.35 24.07
C ASP A 104 -2.47 -2.64 24.79
N VAL A 105 -3.28 -2.54 25.85
CA VAL A 105 -3.66 -3.72 26.65
C VAL A 105 -5.14 -3.96 26.44
N ILE A 106 -5.49 -5.17 25.99
CA ILE A 106 -6.87 -5.55 25.68
C ILE A 106 -7.27 -6.72 26.59
N PHE A 107 -8.39 -6.56 27.30
CA PHE A 107 -8.96 -7.61 28.13
C PHE A 107 -9.93 -8.44 27.29
N VAL A 108 -9.66 -9.73 27.11
CA VAL A 108 -10.57 -10.64 26.38
C VAL A 108 -10.95 -11.80 27.28
N LYS A 109 -12.24 -11.92 27.57
CA LYS A 109 -12.76 -13.06 28.31
C LYS A 109 -12.57 -14.34 27.49
N SER A 110 -11.96 -15.38 28.07
CA SER A 110 -11.82 -16.66 27.36
C SER A 110 -13.19 -17.33 27.21
N PRO A 111 -13.55 -17.85 26.03
CA PRO A 111 -14.59 -18.87 25.94
C PRO A 111 -14.17 -20.10 26.74
N ILE A 112 -15.12 -20.71 27.44
CA ILE A 112 -14.90 -21.93 28.24
C ILE A 112 -14.42 -23.05 27.31
N GLY A 113 -13.26 -23.63 27.59
CA GLY A 113 -12.73 -24.81 26.88
C GLY A 113 -11.92 -24.54 25.60
N LEU A 114 -11.54 -23.28 25.31
CA LEU A 114 -10.77 -22.95 24.09
C LEU A 114 -9.25 -23.15 24.23
N ILE A 115 -8.71 -23.15 25.46
CA ILE A 115 -7.28 -23.29 25.77
C ILE A 115 -7.14 -24.28 26.94
N GLU A 116 -6.29 -25.31 26.82
CA GLU A 116 -6.13 -26.37 27.83
C GLU A 116 -5.58 -25.89 29.19
N SER A 117 -4.99 -24.68 29.24
CA SER A 117 -4.68 -23.96 30.48
C SER A 117 -5.54 -22.70 30.53
N ASP A 118 -6.51 -22.65 31.45
CA ASP A 118 -7.54 -21.59 31.55
C ASP A 118 -7.01 -20.19 31.92
N GLN A 119 -5.69 -19.95 31.89
CA GLN A 119 -5.03 -18.70 32.30
C GLN A 119 -3.75 -18.44 31.50
N GLY A 120 -3.65 -17.28 30.84
CA GLY A 120 -2.41 -16.84 30.21
C GLY A 120 -2.50 -15.46 29.54
N ILE A 121 -1.33 -14.95 29.16
CA ILE A 121 -1.17 -13.62 28.54
C ILE A 121 -0.63 -13.81 27.12
N ILE A 122 -1.32 -13.27 26.12
CA ILE A 122 -0.77 -13.15 24.77
C ILE A 122 -0.11 -11.80 24.65
N VAL A 123 1.18 -11.76 24.30
CA VAL A 123 1.85 -10.53 23.92
C VAL A 123 2.03 -10.54 22.40
N LYS A 124 1.55 -9.51 21.73
CA LYS A 124 1.75 -9.23 20.32
C LYS A 124 2.87 -8.21 20.20
N ASN A 125 3.89 -8.52 19.40
CA ASN A 125 4.92 -7.59 18.96
C ASN A 125 4.90 -7.57 17.43
N PHE A 126 4.39 -6.49 16.84
CA PHE A 126 4.05 -6.39 15.42
C PHE A 126 3.11 -7.52 14.97
N ASP A 127 3.58 -8.45 14.15
CA ASP A 127 2.81 -9.61 13.66
C ASP A 127 3.11 -10.89 14.45
N ASN A 128 4.08 -10.85 15.38
CA ASN A 128 4.46 -11.99 16.20
C ASN A 128 3.63 -12.03 17.48
N PHE A 129 3.28 -13.24 17.89
CA PHE A 129 2.49 -13.50 19.09
C PHE A 129 3.24 -14.44 20.03
N TYR A 130 3.21 -14.12 21.31
CA TYR A 130 3.90 -14.82 22.38
C TYR A 130 2.87 -15.20 23.43
N TRP A 131 2.91 -16.45 23.92
CA TRP A 131 2.05 -16.92 24.99
C TRP A 131 2.86 -17.02 26.28
N ILE A 132 2.41 -16.33 27.32
CA ILE A 132 2.99 -16.39 28.67
C ILE A 132 1.99 -17.08 29.59
N SER A 133 2.31 -18.30 29.98
CA SER A 133 1.54 -19.08 30.97
C SER A 133 2.15 -19.02 32.38
N ASN A 134 3.40 -18.57 32.52
CA ASN A 134 4.08 -18.38 33.80
C ASN A 134 4.22 -16.89 34.13
N TYR A 135 3.67 -16.46 35.27
CA TYR A 135 3.68 -15.07 35.71
C TYR A 135 4.91 -14.67 36.54
N GLU A 136 5.85 -15.58 36.80
CA GLU A 136 7.13 -15.20 37.40
C GLU A 136 7.93 -14.29 36.47
N ASN A 137 8.46 -13.18 37.01
CA ASN A 137 9.18 -12.17 36.22
C ASN A 137 8.39 -11.67 34.99
N LEU A 138 7.05 -11.65 35.07
CA LEU A 138 6.16 -11.26 33.97
C LEU A 138 6.57 -9.91 33.36
N GLN A 139 6.97 -8.96 34.19
CA GLN A 139 7.47 -7.67 33.75
C GLN A 139 8.64 -7.79 32.77
N THR A 140 9.64 -8.59 33.12
CA THR A 140 10.83 -8.84 32.31
C THR A 140 10.46 -9.57 31.04
N GLN A 141 9.60 -10.59 31.12
CA GLN A 141 9.15 -11.34 29.94
C GLN A 141 8.47 -10.43 28.90
N ILE A 142 7.52 -9.59 29.35
CA ILE A 142 6.83 -8.63 28.46
C ILE A 142 7.83 -7.58 27.94
N PHE A 143 8.73 -7.07 28.80
CA PHE A 143 9.75 -6.10 28.39
C PHE A 143 10.67 -6.66 27.31
N ASP A 144 11.16 -7.90 27.44
CA ASP A 144 12.06 -8.56 26.50
C ASP A 144 11.36 -8.86 25.17
N ILE A 145 10.08 -9.23 25.20
CA ILE A 145 9.28 -9.44 23.98
C ILE A 145 9.17 -8.14 23.17
N ILE A 146 9.02 -6.99 23.84
CA ILE A 146 8.78 -5.69 23.20
C ILE A 146 10.09 -4.95 22.90
N ASN A 147 11.15 -5.23 23.65
CA ASN A 147 12.49 -4.68 23.47
C ASN A 147 13.47 -5.82 23.17
N PRO A 148 13.30 -6.52 22.03
CA PRO A 148 14.14 -7.64 21.69
C PRO A 148 15.60 -7.21 21.57
N LYS A 149 16.48 -7.96 22.21
CA LYS A 149 17.93 -7.78 22.11
C LYS A 149 18.55 -8.73 21.10
N ILE A 150 19.65 -8.31 20.50
CA ILE A 150 20.44 -9.19 19.63
C ILE A 150 21.19 -10.18 20.49
N GLU A 151 20.78 -11.44 20.41
CA GLU A 151 21.51 -12.55 21.02
C GLU A 151 22.74 -12.90 20.18
N PHE A 152 23.89 -12.97 20.84
CA PHE A 152 25.17 -13.33 20.22
C PHE A 152 25.43 -14.82 20.35
N LEU A 153 25.54 -15.48 19.20
CA LEU A 153 25.88 -16.89 19.08
C LEU A 153 27.36 -17.09 19.46
N GLN A 154 27.68 -18.24 20.03
CA GLN A 154 29.01 -18.49 20.60
C GLN A 154 29.91 -19.25 19.64
N THR A 155 29.34 -20.18 18.87
CA THR A 155 30.08 -21.05 17.96
C THR A 155 29.53 -20.97 16.53
N GLU A 156 30.36 -21.37 15.56
CA GLU A 156 29.92 -21.53 14.17
C GLU A 156 28.84 -22.61 14.02
N GLU A 157 28.83 -23.62 14.90
CA GLU A 157 27.78 -24.64 14.94
C GLU A 157 26.41 -24.02 15.30
N ASP A 158 26.38 -23.12 16.29
CA ASP A 158 25.16 -22.38 16.65
C ASP A 158 24.64 -21.52 15.48
N VAL A 159 25.56 -20.91 14.72
CA VAL A 159 25.22 -20.13 13.51
C VAL A 159 24.61 -21.04 12.44
N ASN A 160 25.20 -22.21 12.20
CA ASN A 160 24.69 -23.17 11.23
C ASN A 160 23.33 -23.75 11.65
N GLN A 161 23.14 -24.02 12.95
CA GLN A 161 21.85 -24.43 13.50
C GLN A 161 20.81 -23.31 13.37
N TYR A 162 21.18 -22.06 13.67
CA TYR A 162 20.31 -20.91 13.50
C TYR A 162 19.81 -20.78 12.04
N PHE A 163 20.68 -20.97 11.05
CA PHE A 163 20.29 -20.93 9.64
C PHE A 163 19.52 -22.16 9.13
N SER A 164 19.54 -23.28 9.85
CA SER A 164 18.78 -24.48 9.46
C SER A 164 17.31 -24.43 9.89
N LEU A 165 16.99 -23.60 10.89
CA LEU A 165 15.63 -23.48 11.44
C LEU A 165 14.68 -22.71 10.51
N ASN A 166 15.15 -21.68 9.80
CA ASN A 166 14.33 -20.86 8.92
C ASN A 166 15.08 -20.41 7.66
N ASN A 167 14.33 -20.14 6.59
CA ASN A 167 14.88 -19.74 5.28
C ASN A 167 15.33 -18.28 5.18
N LEU A 168 14.84 -17.37 6.04
CA LEU A 168 15.17 -15.94 6.02
C LEU A 168 15.59 -15.48 7.42
N ASN A 169 16.85 -15.72 7.73
CA ASN A 169 17.48 -15.41 9.01
C ASN A 169 18.70 -14.52 8.76
N SER A 170 19.00 -13.62 9.70
CA SER A 170 20.05 -12.63 9.52
C SER A 170 21.11 -12.73 10.61
N LEU A 171 22.36 -12.45 10.24
CA LEU A 171 23.50 -12.52 11.13
C LEU A 171 24.32 -11.24 11.00
N VAL A 172 24.51 -10.51 12.10
CA VAL A 172 25.46 -9.42 12.16
C VAL A 172 26.80 -9.95 12.68
N LEU A 173 27.83 -9.88 11.83
CA LEU A 173 29.21 -10.17 12.18
C LEU A 173 29.84 -8.90 12.74
N LEU A 174 30.11 -8.86 14.03
CA LEU A 174 30.53 -7.64 14.71
C LEU A 174 31.52 -7.96 15.84
N PRO A 175 32.84 -7.94 15.57
CA PRO A 175 33.85 -8.22 16.57
C PRO A 175 33.74 -7.31 17.81
N ASP A 176 34.03 -7.86 18.99
CA ASP A 176 33.89 -7.14 20.27
C ASP A 176 34.73 -5.87 20.38
N ASN A 177 35.84 -5.79 19.66
CA ASN A 177 36.74 -4.64 19.64
C ASN A 177 36.41 -3.60 18.57
N TYR A 178 35.27 -3.72 17.87
CA TYR A 178 34.91 -2.79 16.80
C TYR A 178 34.44 -1.43 17.33
N THR A 179 34.98 -0.34 16.79
CA THR A 179 34.87 1.05 17.30
C THR A 179 33.44 1.58 17.44
N PHE A 180 32.47 1.01 16.71
CA PHE A 180 31.06 1.43 16.76
C PHE A 180 30.11 0.29 17.14
N ARG A 181 30.63 -0.77 17.76
CA ARG A 181 29.88 -1.99 18.05
C ARG A 181 28.57 -1.71 18.79
N ASP A 182 28.66 -1.03 19.92
CA ASP A 182 27.51 -0.84 20.81
C ASP A 182 26.44 0.06 20.16
N GLN A 183 26.86 1.10 19.44
CA GLN A 183 25.95 1.95 18.67
C GLN A 183 25.21 1.15 17.59
N ILE A 184 25.92 0.31 16.83
CA ILE A 184 25.31 -0.52 15.78
C ILE A 184 24.31 -1.51 16.38
N ILE A 185 24.62 -2.12 17.52
CA ILE A 185 23.69 -3.02 18.22
C ILE A 185 22.44 -2.26 18.64
N GLU A 186 22.60 -1.10 19.28
CA GLU A 186 21.48 -0.26 19.72
C GLU A 186 20.60 0.17 18.53
N ASP A 187 21.23 0.57 17.41
CA ASP A 187 20.56 0.97 16.19
C ASP A 187 19.77 -0.20 15.57
N LEU A 188 20.38 -1.39 15.46
CA LEU A 188 19.72 -2.58 14.92
C LEU A 188 18.57 -3.06 15.82
N GLU A 189 18.76 -3.06 17.14
CA GLU A 189 17.70 -3.35 18.11
C GLU A 189 16.56 -2.32 18.03
N ALA A 190 16.88 -1.05 17.76
CA ALA A 190 15.88 -0.01 17.52
C ALA A 190 15.05 -0.30 16.26
N LEU A 191 15.68 -0.72 15.16
CA LEU A 191 14.96 -1.10 13.94
C LEU A 191 13.98 -2.25 14.18
N ILE A 192 14.40 -3.27 14.95
CA ILE A 192 13.52 -4.41 15.31
C ILE A 192 12.36 -3.92 16.19
N ARG A 193 12.67 -3.17 17.25
CA ARG A 193 11.69 -2.63 18.21
C ARG A 193 10.67 -1.70 17.55
N ASN A 194 11.07 -0.95 16.52
CA ASN A 194 10.20 -0.03 15.79
C ASN A 194 9.37 -0.72 14.69
N GLY A 195 9.74 -1.95 14.32
CA GLY A 195 9.09 -2.74 13.28
C GLY A 195 9.55 -2.35 11.87
N ASP A 196 10.68 -1.67 11.75
CA ASP A 196 11.20 -1.17 10.48
C ASP A 196 11.57 -2.33 9.52
N LEU A 197 11.82 -3.52 10.08
CA LEU A 197 12.15 -4.74 9.34
C LEU A 197 10.93 -5.65 9.07
N LYS A 198 9.72 -5.22 9.45
CA LYS A 198 8.50 -6.03 9.37
C LYS A 198 8.22 -6.53 7.95
N GLU A 199 8.22 -5.61 6.98
CA GLU A 199 7.89 -5.94 5.59
C GLU A 199 8.93 -6.86 4.95
N ALA A 200 10.19 -6.81 5.42
CA ALA A 200 11.24 -7.71 4.96
C ALA A 200 11.07 -9.16 5.46
N ARG A 201 10.11 -9.43 6.37
CA ARG A 201 9.80 -10.76 6.93
C ARG A 201 11.03 -11.53 7.40
N ILE A 202 11.97 -10.81 8.02
CA ILE A 202 13.17 -11.40 8.61
C ILE A 202 12.74 -12.14 9.88
N HIS A 203 12.95 -13.46 9.93
CA HIS A 203 12.52 -14.29 11.07
C HIS A 203 13.41 -14.12 12.30
N GLY A 204 14.59 -13.53 12.15
CA GLY A 204 15.43 -13.11 13.26
C GLY A 204 16.70 -12.41 12.82
N LEU A 205 17.33 -11.76 13.78
CA LEU A 205 18.67 -11.20 13.68
C LEU A 205 19.47 -11.68 14.90
N LYS A 206 20.61 -12.33 14.64
CA LYS A 206 21.57 -12.77 15.67
C LYS A 206 22.91 -12.09 15.46
N GLY A 207 23.70 -11.99 16.53
CA GLY A 207 25.07 -11.52 16.48
C GLY A 207 26.08 -12.66 16.46
N TYR A 208 27.26 -12.42 15.90
CA TYR A 208 28.40 -13.32 16.03
C TYR A 208 29.71 -12.51 16.05
N ASN A 209 30.53 -12.77 17.07
CA ASN A 209 31.74 -11.99 17.37
C ASN A 209 33.01 -12.55 16.69
N SER A 210 32.88 -13.57 15.85
CA SER A 210 33.98 -14.25 15.17
C SER A 210 33.80 -14.25 13.66
N ASN A 211 34.86 -14.61 12.93
CA ASN A 211 34.78 -14.81 11.49
C ASN A 211 33.82 -15.96 11.17
N TYR A 212 33.01 -15.78 10.13
CA TYR A 212 32.11 -16.80 9.64
C TYR A 212 32.35 -16.99 8.14
N LYS A 213 32.65 -18.23 7.73
CA LYS A 213 33.06 -18.53 6.34
C LYS A 213 34.22 -17.61 5.88
N ASN A 214 34.07 -16.96 4.72
CA ASN A 214 35.06 -16.04 4.16
C ASN A 214 34.81 -14.57 4.55
N PHE A 215 33.81 -14.29 5.40
CA PHE A 215 33.52 -12.95 5.87
C PHE A 215 34.40 -12.62 7.08
N THR A 216 35.30 -11.66 6.90
CA THR A 216 36.32 -11.27 7.90
C THR A 216 36.18 -9.83 8.39
N ALA A 217 35.33 -9.05 7.73
CA ALA A 217 35.02 -7.68 8.10
C ALA A 217 33.68 -7.61 8.85
N PRO A 218 33.48 -6.60 9.72
CA PRO A 218 32.17 -6.32 10.29
C PRO A 218 31.13 -6.12 9.19
N THR A 219 30.08 -6.93 9.19
CA THR A 219 29.09 -6.97 8.11
C THR A 219 27.76 -7.54 8.58
N LEU A 220 26.72 -7.36 7.79
CA LEU A 220 25.42 -7.96 8.00
C LEU A 220 25.15 -8.95 6.86
N ILE A 221 24.67 -10.13 7.20
CA ILE A 221 24.42 -11.22 6.26
C ILE A 221 22.95 -11.62 6.36
N LEU A 222 22.30 -11.72 5.20
CA LEU A 222 20.97 -12.32 5.06
C LEU A 222 21.09 -13.72 4.46
N HIS A 223 20.66 -14.75 5.18
CA HIS A 223 20.49 -16.10 4.63
C HIS A 223 19.19 -16.16 3.82
N LYS A 224 19.27 -16.67 2.58
CA LYS A 224 18.12 -16.82 1.66
C LYS A 224 17.67 -18.27 1.49
N GLY A 225 18.08 -19.17 2.39
CA GLY A 225 17.84 -20.61 2.26
C GLY A 225 18.77 -21.28 1.24
N ASN A 226 18.80 -22.62 1.26
CA ASN A 226 19.63 -23.44 0.35
C ASN A 226 21.12 -23.05 0.33
N GLY A 227 21.64 -22.51 1.44
CA GLY A 227 23.03 -22.08 1.57
C GLY A 227 23.39 -20.81 0.80
N LYS A 228 22.40 -20.06 0.29
CA LYS A 228 22.62 -18.76 -0.36
C LYS A 228 22.56 -17.63 0.67
N PHE A 229 23.42 -16.62 0.47
CA PHE A 229 23.52 -15.47 1.34
C PHE A 229 23.67 -14.20 0.50
N GLU A 230 23.14 -13.10 1.02
CA GLU A 230 23.42 -11.75 0.54
C GLU A 230 24.17 -10.99 1.64
N GLN A 231 25.22 -10.26 1.26
CA GLN A 231 26.05 -9.51 2.19
C GLN A 231 25.73 -8.02 2.08
N TYR A 232 25.63 -7.35 3.23
CA TYR A 232 25.63 -5.90 3.30
C TYR A 232 27.07 -5.37 3.28
N GLU A 233 27.44 -4.75 2.16
CA GLU A 233 28.81 -4.31 1.87
C GLU A 233 29.10 -2.86 2.30
N TYR A 234 28.14 -2.18 2.94
CA TYR A 234 28.25 -0.77 3.30
C TYR A 234 28.47 -0.58 4.81
N ASN A 235 28.62 0.67 5.23
CA ASN A 235 28.85 0.99 6.64
C ASN A 235 27.59 0.72 7.48
N LEU A 236 27.75 -0.11 8.51
CA LEU A 236 26.68 -0.52 9.43
C LEU A 236 26.09 0.62 10.28
N THR A 237 26.66 1.84 10.26
CA THR A 237 26.08 3.01 10.93
C THR A 237 24.98 3.71 10.13
N TYR A 238 24.67 3.27 8.90
CA TYR A 238 23.61 3.86 8.06
C TYR A 238 22.35 2.99 8.09
N THR A 239 21.54 3.16 9.14
CA THR A 239 20.33 2.35 9.39
C THR A 239 19.35 2.33 8.22
N ASP A 240 19.11 3.45 7.54
CA ASP A 240 18.19 3.50 6.40
C ASP A 240 18.64 2.56 5.27
N GLN A 241 19.95 2.48 5.02
CA GLN A 241 20.50 1.59 4.00
C GLN A 241 20.44 0.11 4.42
N ILE A 242 20.45 -0.17 5.72
CA ILE A 242 20.27 -1.52 6.27
C ILE A 242 18.82 -1.95 6.09
N VAL A 243 17.85 -1.07 6.38
CA VAL A 243 16.44 -1.31 6.11
C VAL A 243 16.22 -1.59 4.63
N ASP A 244 16.77 -0.74 3.75
CA ASP A 244 16.71 -0.93 2.30
C ASP A 244 17.36 -2.25 1.86
N PHE A 245 18.44 -2.67 2.53
CA PHE A 245 19.07 -3.96 2.27
C PHE A 245 18.19 -5.14 2.63
N PHE A 246 17.64 -5.18 3.84
CA PHE A 246 16.74 -6.25 4.23
C PHE A 246 15.52 -6.30 3.33
N TYR A 247 14.93 -5.15 3.03
CA TYR A 247 13.76 -5.06 2.17
C TYR A 247 14.07 -5.66 0.79
N LEU A 248 15.06 -5.11 0.09
CA LEU A 248 15.36 -5.51 -1.29
C LEU A 248 15.88 -6.93 -1.39
N GLU A 249 16.72 -7.38 -0.47
CA GLU A 249 17.29 -8.72 -0.52
C GLU A 249 16.35 -9.80 0.04
N SER A 250 15.29 -9.43 0.78
CA SER A 250 14.21 -10.36 1.15
C SER A 250 13.29 -10.72 -0.02
N LEU A 251 13.25 -9.87 -1.06
CA LEU A 251 12.44 -10.12 -2.25
C LEU A 251 12.98 -11.30 -3.08
N ASP A 252 12.05 -11.98 -3.73
CA ASP A 252 12.36 -12.91 -4.81
C ASP A 252 12.84 -12.11 -6.03
N LEU A 253 13.60 -12.77 -6.91
CA LEU A 253 14.03 -12.14 -8.16
C LEU A 253 12.82 -11.73 -9.02
N VAL A 254 11.77 -12.55 -9.00
CA VAL A 254 10.47 -12.29 -9.61
C VAL A 254 9.40 -12.62 -8.57
N ASN A 255 8.66 -11.62 -8.13
CA ASN A 255 7.71 -11.74 -7.03
C ASN A 255 6.30 -12.04 -7.55
N ARG A 256 5.62 -13.02 -6.96
CA ARG A 256 4.18 -13.17 -7.19
C ARG A 256 3.46 -12.03 -6.48
N LEU A 257 2.63 -11.30 -7.20
CA LEU A 257 1.73 -10.33 -6.60
C LEU A 257 0.44 -11.03 -6.18
N ASP A 258 0.16 -10.94 -4.89
CA ASP A 258 -1.03 -11.41 -4.21
C ASP A 258 -1.35 -10.45 -3.05
N GLU A 259 -2.44 -10.69 -2.34
CA GLU A 259 -2.85 -9.85 -1.19
C GLU A 259 -1.81 -9.83 -0.07
N ASP A 260 -0.96 -10.86 0.04
CA ASP A 260 0.02 -11.00 1.10
C ASP A 260 1.32 -10.25 0.82
N ASN A 261 1.74 -10.17 -0.45
CA ASN A 261 3.06 -9.64 -0.82
C ASN A 261 3.00 -8.25 -1.46
N TYR A 262 1.81 -7.69 -1.71
CA TYR A 262 1.66 -6.37 -2.32
C TYR A 262 2.38 -5.28 -1.52
N ALA A 263 2.15 -5.19 -0.21
CA ALA A 263 2.80 -4.19 0.65
C ALA A 263 4.34 -4.27 0.58
N ARG A 264 4.88 -5.48 0.44
CA ARG A 264 6.32 -5.74 0.30
C ARG A 264 6.89 -5.46 -1.09
N VAL A 265 6.07 -5.38 -2.14
CA VAL A 265 6.58 -5.02 -3.47
C VAL A 265 6.63 -3.50 -3.65
N PHE A 266 5.65 -2.80 -3.07
CA PHE A 266 5.45 -1.36 -3.31
C PHE A 266 5.93 -0.46 -2.16
N GLY A 267 6.20 -1.00 -0.97
CA GLY A 267 6.68 -0.24 0.19
C GLY A 267 8.20 -0.03 0.25
N GLY A 268 8.93 -0.46 -0.78
CA GLY A 268 10.39 -0.49 -0.78
C GLY A 268 11.03 0.79 -1.28
N PRO A 269 12.37 0.88 -1.25
CA PRO A 269 13.08 2.04 -1.79
C PRO A 269 12.99 2.15 -3.32
N ILE A 270 12.72 1.05 -4.03
CA ILE A 270 12.58 1.02 -5.49
C ILE A 270 11.12 1.24 -5.87
N GLN A 271 10.87 2.33 -6.60
CA GLN A 271 9.53 2.80 -6.95
C GLN A 271 9.05 2.36 -8.33
N THR A 272 9.84 1.53 -9.00
CA THR A 272 9.55 1.07 -10.35
C THR A 272 9.41 -0.45 -10.37
N GLN A 273 8.24 -0.91 -10.80
CA GLN A 273 7.93 -2.33 -10.94
C GLN A 273 7.70 -2.68 -12.41
N VAL A 274 8.18 -3.84 -12.82
CA VAL A 274 7.83 -4.50 -14.08
C VAL A 274 6.85 -5.62 -13.73
N HIS A 275 5.69 -5.65 -14.38
CA HIS A 275 4.62 -6.61 -14.11
C HIS A 275 4.38 -7.48 -15.33
N LEU A 276 4.47 -8.80 -15.15
CA LEU A 276 4.02 -9.79 -16.12
C LEU A 276 2.61 -10.26 -15.74
N LEU A 277 1.63 -9.97 -16.60
CA LEU A 277 0.22 -10.29 -16.38
C LEU A 277 -0.22 -11.38 -17.36
N ILE A 278 -0.68 -12.53 -16.82
CA ILE A 278 -1.02 -13.72 -17.62
C ILE A 278 -2.40 -14.30 -17.26
N LYS A 279 -3.03 -15.00 -18.19
CA LYS A 279 -4.25 -15.80 -17.96
C LYS A 279 -3.97 -17.27 -18.19
N GLY A 280 -4.72 -18.13 -17.49
CA GLY A 280 -4.71 -19.56 -17.73
C GLY A 280 -3.36 -20.23 -17.46
N ILE A 281 -2.89 -21.05 -18.41
CA ILE A 281 -1.75 -21.96 -18.19
C ILE A 281 -0.42 -21.19 -18.18
N PHE A 282 0.37 -21.42 -17.13
CA PHE A 282 1.70 -20.87 -16.99
C PHE A 282 2.63 -21.30 -18.14
N ARG A 283 3.17 -20.31 -18.85
CA ARG A 283 4.09 -20.46 -19.98
C ARG A 283 5.54 -20.42 -19.48
N GLN A 284 6.16 -21.59 -19.33
CA GLN A 284 7.53 -21.71 -18.80
C GLN A 284 8.57 -20.98 -19.67
N ASP A 285 8.42 -21.01 -21.00
CA ASP A 285 9.29 -20.31 -21.96
C ASP A 285 9.29 -18.79 -21.71
N LEU A 286 8.10 -18.21 -21.58
CA LEU A 286 7.90 -16.80 -21.30
C LEU A 286 8.46 -16.42 -19.93
N PHE A 287 8.16 -17.23 -18.90
CA PHE A 287 8.66 -16.96 -17.56
C PHE A 287 10.19 -17.04 -17.49
N ASN A 288 10.82 -17.99 -18.18
CA ASN A 288 12.28 -18.08 -18.25
C ASN A 288 12.89 -16.85 -18.92
N ALA A 289 12.28 -16.35 -20.00
CA ALA A 289 12.73 -15.12 -20.65
C ALA A 289 12.62 -13.91 -19.70
N TYR A 290 11.50 -13.79 -19.01
CA TYR A 290 11.25 -12.73 -18.03
C TYR A 290 12.22 -12.79 -16.83
N TYR A 291 12.41 -13.99 -16.28
CA TYR A 291 13.33 -14.24 -15.17
C TYR A 291 14.79 -13.92 -15.55
N TRP A 292 15.20 -14.22 -16.78
CA TRP A 292 16.53 -13.86 -17.28
C TRP A 292 16.74 -12.34 -17.32
N VAL A 293 15.74 -11.58 -17.78
CA VAL A 293 15.82 -10.10 -17.78
C VAL A 293 15.87 -9.55 -16.35
N ALA A 294 15.09 -10.12 -15.43
CA ALA A 294 15.17 -9.78 -14.00
C ALA A 294 16.56 -10.05 -13.42
N GLN A 295 17.18 -11.17 -13.79
CA GLN A 295 18.55 -11.51 -13.36
C GLN A 295 19.57 -10.49 -13.86
N ASN A 296 19.49 -10.13 -15.14
CA ASN A 296 20.38 -9.11 -15.71
C ASN A 296 20.19 -7.75 -15.06
N ASN A 297 18.95 -7.36 -14.76
CA ASN A 297 18.66 -6.15 -14.00
C ASN A 297 19.36 -6.16 -12.63
N LYS A 298 19.27 -7.28 -11.88
CA LYS A 298 19.95 -7.39 -10.58
C LYS A 298 21.48 -7.30 -10.69
N VAL A 299 22.07 -7.94 -11.71
CA VAL A 299 23.53 -8.05 -11.87
C VAL A 299 24.16 -6.78 -12.43
N ASN A 300 23.54 -6.17 -13.45
CA ASN A 300 24.17 -5.09 -14.21
C ASN A 300 23.84 -3.69 -13.66
N ASP A 301 22.72 -3.54 -12.95
CA ASP A 301 22.29 -2.23 -12.46
C ASP A 301 22.70 -1.98 -11.02
N LEU A 302 23.04 -0.71 -10.74
CA LEU A 302 23.22 -0.21 -9.38
C LEU A 302 21.95 -0.46 -8.56
N LYS A 303 22.10 -0.84 -7.29
CA LYS A 303 21.01 -1.31 -6.42
C LYS A 303 19.74 -0.47 -6.48
N TYR A 304 19.86 0.86 -6.36
CA TYR A 304 18.73 1.79 -6.37
C TYR A 304 18.21 2.17 -7.76
N HIS A 305 18.88 1.72 -8.84
CA HIS A 305 18.41 1.84 -10.23
C HIS A 305 17.83 0.52 -10.77
N ARG A 306 17.79 -0.53 -9.94
CA ARG A 306 17.12 -1.79 -10.28
C ARG A 306 15.62 -1.58 -10.41
N LEU A 307 14.97 -2.55 -11.03
CA LEU A 307 13.52 -2.61 -11.18
C LEU A 307 13.02 -3.83 -10.40
N ILE A 308 11.85 -3.73 -9.78
CA ILE A 308 11.25 -4.87 -9.09
C ILE A 308 10.39 -5.64 -10.08
N PHE A 309 10.71 -6.92 -10.29
CA PHE A 309 9.96 -7.76 -11.22
C PHE A 309 8.86 -8.51 -10.46
N THR A 310 7.68 -8.52 -11.07
CA THR A 310 6.51 -9.19 -10.53
C THR A 310 5.77 -9.98 -11.59
N TYR A 311 4.91 -10.90 -11.15
CA TYR A 311 3.89 -11.48 -12.00
C TYR A 311 2.56 -11.66 -11.24
N SER A 312 1.45 -11.64 -11.97
CA SER A 312 0.14 -12.02 -11.43
C SER A 312 -0.71 -12.68 -12.49
N THR A 313 -1.64 -13.53 -12.05
CA THR A 313 -2.69 -14.08 -12.91
C THR A 313 -3.99 -13.30 -12.74
N TYR A 314 -4.81 -13.26 -13.78
CA TYR A 314 -6.12 -12.61 -13.71
C TYR A 314 -7.03 -13.30 -12.68
N GLU A 315 -6.95 -14.63 -12.61
CA GLU A 315 -7.75 -15.47 -11.73
C GLU A 315 -7.47 -15.20 -10.25
N GLU A 316 -6.23 -14.83 -9.92
CA GLU A 316 -5.82 -14.53 -8.54
C GLU A 316 -6.10 -13.07 -8.18
N ASN A 317 -5.88 -12.14 -9.11
CA ASN A 317 -5.90 -10.71 -8.80
C ASN A 317 -6.61 -9.85 -9.87
N PRO A 318 -7.91 -10.05 -10.13
CA PRO A 318 -8.63 -9.29 -11.16
C PRO A 318 -8.68 -7.78 -10.85
N ASN A 319 -8.64 -7.40 -9.57
CA ASN A 319 -8.61 -6.00 -9.15
C ASN A 319 -7.30 -5.29 -9.55
N LEU A 320 -6.16 -5.99 -9.49
CA LEU A 320 -4.86 -5.44 -9.93
C LEU A 320 -4.89 -5.15 -11.44
N TRP A 321 -5.47 -6.05 -12.22
CA TRP A 321 -5.60 -5.90 -13.67
C TRP A 321 -6.44 -4.69 -14.04
N SER A 322 -7.51 -4.42 -13.29
CA SER A 322 -8.36 -3.25 -13.51
C SER A 322 -7.62 -1.90 -13.37
N LEU A 323 -6.48 -1.85 -12.66
CA LEU A 323 -5.63 -0.65 -12.58
C LEU A 323 -5.00 -0.29 -13.93
N PHE A 324 -4.81 -1.31 -14.78
CA PHE A 324 -4.24 -1.20 -16.12
C PHE A 324 -5.31 -1.16 -17.21
N ASP A 325 -6.59 -1.01 -16.82
CA ASP A 325 -7.75 -1.15 -17.70
C ASP A 325 -7.82 -2.53 -18.38
N PHE A 326 -7.28 -3.53 -17.70
CA PHE A 326 -7.34 -4.91 -18.14
C PHE A 326 -8.47 -5.65 -17.43
N ASP A 327 -9.14 -6.48 -18.19
CA ASP A 327 -10.30 -7.27 -17.80
C ASP A 327 -10.18 -8.72 -18.33
N GLU A 328 -11.24 -9.50 -18.17
CA GLU A 328 -11.30 -10.88 -18.68
C GLU A 328 -11.18 -10.97 -20.22
N SER A 329 -11.51 -9.91 -20.96
CA SER A 329 -11.40 -9.88 -22.43
C SER A 329 -9.98 -9.56 -22.93
N THR A 330 -9.15 -8.96 -22.08
CA THR A 330 -7.79 -8.53 -22.43
C THR A 330 -6.92 -9.70 -22.90
N LYS A 331 -6.28 -9.56 -24.07
CA LYS A 331 -5.36 -10.57 -24.59
C LYS A 331 -4.11 -10.65 -23.72
N THR A 332 -3.62 -11.86 -23.45
CA THR A 332 -2.42 -12.10 -22.61
C THR A 332 -1.33 -12.83 -23.39
N PRO A 333 -0.05 -12.72 -22.99
CA PRO A 333 0.47 -11.98 -21.82
C PRO A 333 0.48 -10.46 -22.03
N GLN A 334 0.45 -9.70 -20.93
CA GLN A 334 0.69 -8.26 -20.92
C GLN A 334 1.93 -7.94 -20.07
N LEU A 335 2.73 -6.98 -20.51
CA LEU A 335 3.90 -6.49 -19.80
C LEU A 335 3.72 -5.00 -19.51
N VAL A 336 3.79 -4.65 -18.23
CA VAL A 336 3.50 -3.28 -17.77
C VAL A 336 4.64 -2.80 -16.88
N ILE A 337 5.09 -1.56 -17.05
CA ILE A 337 5.93 -0.87 -16.07
C ILE A 337 5.08 0.12 -15.29
N THR A 338 5.22 0.12 -13.97
CA THR A 338 4.66 1.17 -13.10
C THR A 338 5.75 1.94 -12.42
N GLU A 339 5.58 3.25 -12.30
CA GLU A 339 6.45 4.13 -11.53
C GLU A 339 5.61 4.99 -10.58
N THR A 340 5.92 4.94 -9.29
CA THR A 340 5.22 5.75 -8.27
C THR A 340 5.75 7.19 -8.29
N ASN A 341 4.88 8.15 -8.59
CA ASN A 341 5.20 9.57 -8.50
C ASN A 341 4.66 10.17 -7.20
N PHE A 342 5.48 10.18 -6.16
CA PHE A 342 5.11 10.71 -4.84
C PHE A 342 4.74 12.19 -4.83
N ARG A 343 5.28 13.00 -5.76
CA ARG A 343 4.95 14.45 -5.81
C ARG A 343 3.55 14.71 -6.34
N LYS A 344 3.06 13.84 -7.22
CA LYS A 344 1.74 13.95 -7.85
C LYS A 344 0.71 13.00 -7.26
N TYR A 345 1.13 12.12 -6.34
CA TYR A 345 0.31 11.02 -5.81
C TYR A 345 -0.34 10.19 -6.93
N GLN A 346 0.45 9.92 -7.98
CA GLN A 346 0.01 9.24 -9.20
C GLN A 346 0.90 8.04 -9.48
N LEU A 347 0.28 6.97 -9.97
CA LEU A 347 0.98 5.81 -10.52
C LEU A 347 1.09 5.98 -12.03
N GLN A 348 2.31 6.20 -12.52
CA GLN A 348 2.57 6.27 -13.94
C GLN A 348 2.62 4.85 -14.50
N LYS A 349 1.94 4.61 -15.62
CA LYS A 349 1.78 3.28 -16.22
C LYS A 349 2.35 3.30 -17.63
N TYR A 350 3.03 2.23 -18.02
CA TYR A 350 3.54 2.06 -19.38
C TYR A 350 3.22 0.63 -19.83
N ILE A 351 2.57 0.48 -20.98
CA ILE A 351 2.13 -0.82 -21.48
C ILE A 351 2.96 -1.19 -22.71
N CYS A 352 3.56 -2.38 -22.69
CA CYS A 352 4.31 -2.90 -23.81
C CYS A 352 3.39 -3.15 -25.01
N GLN A 353 3.77 -2.63 -26.19
CA GLN A 353 2.99 -2.76 -27.43
C GLN A 353 3.45 -3.93 -28.30
N SER A 354 4.44 -4.71 -27.86
CA SER A 354 4.95 -5.85 -28.63
C SER A 354 3.93 -6.99 -28.67
N GLU A 355 3.68 -7.54 -29.86
CA GLU A 355 2.81 -8.71 -30.05
C GLU A 355 3.40 -10.00 -29.45
N THR A 356 4.73 -10.05 -29.30
CA THR A 356 5.44 -11.19 -28.73
C THR A 356 6.31 -10.75 -27.56
N LEU A 357 6.36 -11.57 -26.51
CA LEU A 357 7.22 -11.35 -25.36
C LEU A 357 8.28 -12.46 -25.30
N ASN A 358 9.53 -12.05 -25.45
CA ASN A 358 10.74 -12.85 -25.35
C ASN A 358 11.85 -11.99 -24.71
N GLN A 359 13.06 -12.53 -24.54
CA GLN A 359 14.15 -11.80 -23.86
C GLN A 359 14.45 -10.43 -24.49
N GLU A 360 14.53 -10.38 -25.83
CA GLU A 360 14.85 -9.16 -26.58
C GLU A 360 13.77 -8.09 -26.44
N THR A 361 12.51 -8.47 -26.67
CA THR A 361 11.36 -7.54 -26.61
C THR A 361 11.10 -7.01 -25.20
N ILE A 362 11.28 -7.86 -24.17
CA ILE A 362 11.16 -7.45 -22.76
C ILE A 362 12.30 -6.47 -22.41
N GLN A 363 13.53 -6.78 -22.80
CA GLN A 363 14.68 -5.91 -22.55
C GLN A 363 14.54 -4.57 -23.26
N GLN A 364 14.15 -4.57 -24.54
CA GLN A 364 13.92 -3.35 -25.32
C GLN A 364 12.88 -2.45 -24.66
N PHE A 365 11.78 -3.02 -24.16
CA PHE A 365 10.76 -2.25 -23.45
C PHE A 365 11.29 -1.58 -22.18
N ILE A 366 12.13 -2.27 -21.41
CA ILE A 366 12.78 -1.73 -20.22
C ILE A 366 13.80 -0.64 -20.59
N ASP A 367 14.56 -0.84 -21.66
CA ASP A 367 15.55 0.14 -22.12
C ASP A 367 14.85 1.41 -22.63
N ASP A 368 13.75 1.28 -23.36
CA ASP A 368 12.93 2.41 -23.78
C ASP A 368 12.30 3.15 -22.58
N PHE A 369 11.89 2.44 -21.54
CA PHE A 369 11.46 3.06 -20.29
C PHE A 369 12.58 3.90 -19.66
N ARG A 370 13.78 3.32 -19.50
CA ARG A 370 14.95 3.98 -18.91
C ARG A 370 15.38 5.21 -19.69
N ASN A 371 15.33 5.11 -21.02
CA ASN A 371 15.66 6.18 -21.94
C ASN A 371 14.54 7.23 -22.08
N LYS A 372 13.40 7.05 -21.40
CA LYS A 372 12.21 7.93 -21.46
C LYS A 372 11.61 8.04 -22.86
N ASN A 373 11.71 6.95 -23.63
CA ASN A 373 11.13 6.83 -24.98
C ASN A 373 9.67 6.36 -24.95
N LEU A 374 9.20 5.81 -23.83
CA LEU A 374 7.83 5.33 -23.69
C LEU A 374 6.83 6.46 -23.41
N THR A 375 5.62 6.29 -23.92
CA THR A 375 4.48 7.16 -23.60
C THR A 375 3.70 6.56 -22.43
N GLU A 376 3.34 7.41 -21.46
CA GLU A 376 2.51 7.01 -20.33
C GLU A 376 1.11 6.61 -20.80
N PHE A 377 0.60 5.51 -20.25
CA PHE A 377 -0.74 5.01 -20.49
C PHE A 377 -1.74 5.69 -19.54
N TYR A 378 -2.79 6.25 -20.14
CA TYR A 378 -3.93 6.80 -19.42
C TYR A 378 -5.18 6.04 -19.84
N LYS A 379 -5.98 5.60 -18.86
CA LYS A 379 -7.26 4.94 -19.10
C LYS A 379 -8.17 5.84 -19.95
N SER A 380 -8.84 5.29 -20.94
CA SER A 380 -9.83 6.03 -21.73
C SER A 380 -10.88 5.07 -22.27
N GLU A 381 -12.14 5.45 -22.16
CA GLU A 381 -13.19 4.80 -22.94
C GLU A 381 -12.93 4.96 -24.45
N PRO A 382 -13.53 4.11 -25.30
CA PRO A 382 -13.51 4.28 -26.75
C PRO A 382 -13.98 5.68 -27.14
N ALA A 383 -13.31 6.29 -28.11
CA ALA A 383 -13.69 7.59 -28.64
C ALA A 383 -15.12 7.52 -29.21
N PRO A 384 -16.05 8.39 -28.77
CA PRO A 384 -17.40 8.41 -29.29
C PRO A 384 -17.44 8.98 -30.72
N GLU A 385 -18.41 8.55 -31.51
CA GLU A 385 -18.74 9.20 -32.77
C GLU A 385 -19.59 10.45 -32.48
N TYR A 386 -19.08 11.62 -32.88
CA TYR A 386 -19.80 12.88 -32.72
C TYR A 386 -20.75 13.10 -33.90
N THR A 387 -22.00 13.43 -33.60
CA THR A 387 -22.99 13.83 -34.61
C THR A 387 -23.14 15.36 -34.65
N GLU A 388 -23.51 15.93 -35.81
CA GLU A 388 -23.64 17.38 -35.97
C GLU A 388 -24.67 18.03 -35.04
N ASN A 389 -25.66 17.26 -34.57
CA ASN A 389 -26.78 17.75 -33.76
C ASN A 389 -26.65 17.46 -32.25
N GLN A 390 -25.48 17.01 -31.78
CA GLN A 390 -25.32 16.65 -30.38
C GLN A 390 -25.30 17.89 -29.48
N ASP A 391 -26.21 17.94 -28.50
CA ASP A 391 -26.32 19.06 -27.55
C ASP A 391 -25.21 19.01 -26.48
N ILE A 392 -24.88 17.80 -26.02
CA ILE A 392 -23.85 17.54 -25.03
C ILE A 392 -22.89 16.48 -25.58
N TYR A 393 -21.60 16.81 -25.60
CA TYR A 393 -20.54 15.94 -26.08
C TYR A 393 -20.02 15.04 -24.96
N LYS A 394 -19.99 13.72 -25.18
CA LYS A 394 -19.22 12.80 -24.33
C LYS A 394 -17.74 12.99 -24.63
N ILE A 395 -16.96 13.41 -23.65
CA ILE A 395 -15.51 13.53 -23.75
C ILE A 395 -14.88 12.33 -23.05
N VAL A 396 -13.87 11.75 -23.67
CA VAL A 396 -13.10 10.62 -23.12
C VAL A 396 -11.64 11.03 -22.95
N GLY A 397 -10.85 10.23 -22.23
CA GLY A 397 -9.45 10.56 -21.91
C GLY A 397 -8.63 10.88 -23.17
N SER A 398 -8.75 10.03 -24.19
CA SER A 398 -8.07 10.15 -25.47
C SER A 398 -8.48 11.40 -26.28
N THR A 399 -9.72 11.87 -26.14
CA THR A 399 -10.22 13.05 -26.88
C THR A 399 -10.07 14.35 -26.09
N PHE A 400 -9.75 14.30 -24.79
CA PHE A 400 -9.70 15.48 -23.91
C PHE A 400 -8.80 16.59 -24.46
N SER A 401 -7.56 16.27 -24.88
CA SER A 401 -6.65 17.27 -25.44
C SER A 401 -7.23 17.94 -26.69
N GLN A 402 -7.81 17.15 -27.61
CA GLN A 402 -8.36 17.66 -28.85
C GLN A 402 -9.66 18.46 -28.64
N GLU A 403 -10.55 17.99 -27.79
CA GLU A 403 -11.91 18.52 -27.68
C GLU A 403 -12.05 19.60 -26.62
N VAL A 404 -11.16 19.63 -25.63
CA VAL A 404 -11.21 20.56 -24.49
C VAL A 404 -10.08 21.58 -24.56
N LEU A 405 -8.86 21.13 -24.84
CA LEU A 405 -7.65 21.94 -24.73
C LEU A 405 -7.19 22.58 -26.04
N ASN A 406 -7.73 22.17 -27.19
CA ASN A 406 -7.47 22.88 -28.43
C ASN A 406 -8.06 24.30 -28.36
N LYS A 407 -7.30 25.25 -28.90
CA LYS A 407 -7.72 26.65 -28.97
C LYS A 407 -8.87 26.81 -29.97
N GLY A 408 -9.69 27.84 -29.77
CA GLY A 408 -10.70 28.28 -30.75
C GLY A 408 -12.15 28.15 -30.31
N LYS A 409 -12.45 27.47 -29.20
CA LYS A 409 -13.82 27.44 -28.63
C LYS A 409 -13.81 27.36 -27.12
N ASN A 410 -14.76 28.03 -26.46
CA ASN A 410 -14.98 27.85 -25.03
C ASN A 410 -15.58 26.47 -24.79
N VAL A 411 -15.20 25.79 -23.71
CA VAL A 411 -15.71 24.45 -23.40
C VAL A 411 -16.19 24.44 -21.95
N LEU A 412 -17.49 24.20 -21.73
CA LEU A 412 -18.04 23.90 -20.43
C LEU A 412 -18.09 22.37 -20.28
N LEU A 413 -17.37 21.85 -19.30
CA LEU A 413 -17.21 20.41 -19.11
C LEU A 413 -17.66 20.01 -17.72
N LEU A 414 -18.57 19.04 -17.65
CA LEU A 414 -18.96 18.35 -16.42
C LEU A 414 -18.03 17.17 -16.16
N PHE A 415 -17.26 17.25 -15.09
CA PHE A 415 -16.51 16.13 -14.54
C PHE A 415 -17.41 15.36 -13.57
N TRP A 416 -17.48 14.04 -13.71
CA TRP A 416 -18.31 13.17 -12.86
C TRP A 416 -17.65 11.79 -12.68
N ASP A 417 -18.22 10.96 -11.81
CA ASP A 417 -17.77 9.58 -11.59
C ASP A 417 -18.98 8.64 -11.64
N SER A 418 -18.96 7.68 -12.56
CA SER A 418 -20.04 6.69 -12.73
C SER A 418 -20.25 5.72 -11.56
N LYS A 419 -19.34 5.69 -10.58
CA LYS A 419 -19.52 4.99 -9.30
C LYS A 419 -20.39 5.78 -8.31
N ASN A 420 -20.60 7.08 -8.54
CA ASN A 420 -21.37 8.00 -7.67
C ASN A 420 -22.53 8.66 -8.45
N LYS A 421 -23.40 7.85 -9.07
CA LYS A 421 -24.43 8.31 -10.02
C LYS A 421 -25.46 9.27 -9.44
N ASP A 422 -25.74 9.18 -8.14
CA ASP A 422 -26.81 9.99 -7.52
C ASP A 422 -26.53 11.49 -7.62
N LEU A 423 -25.26 11.90 -7.58
CA LEU A 423 -24.84 13.30 -7.70
C LEU A 423 -24.76 13.79 -9.16
N PHE A 424 -24.71 12.86 -10.13
CA PHE A 424 -24.58 13.21 -11.55
C PHE A 424 -25.89 13.74 -12.15
N ASN A 425 -27.03 13.17 -11.74
CA ASN A 425 -28.31 13.43 -12.40
C ASN A 425 -28.70 14.91 -12.38
N ASP A 426 -28.56 15.60 -11.25
CA ASP A 426 -28.91 17.02 -11.12
C ASP A 426 -28.03 17.92 -12.01
N TYR A 427 -26.72 17.65 -12.02
CA TYR A 427 -25.77 18.39 -12.85
C TYR A 427 -25.99 18.15 -14.34
N PHE A 428 -26.24 16.90 -14.71
CA PHE A 428 -26.46 16.53 -16.11
C PHE A 428 -27.79 17.09 -16.62
N GLN A 429 -28.85 17.04 -15.82
CA GLN A 429 -30.14 17.63 -16.17
C GLN A 429 -30.02 19.16 -16.35
N LEU A 430 -29.34 19.84 -15.42
CA LEU A 430 -29.05 21.27 -15.57
C LEU A 430 -28.28 21.55 -16.87
N LEU A 431 -27.24 20.76 -17.14
CA LEU A 431 -26.40 20.92 -18.32
C LEU A 431 -27.19 20.69 -19.61
N ASN A 432 -28.09 19.71 -19.61
CA ASN A 432 -28.98 19.39 -20.71
C ASN A 432 -29.94 20.54 -20.97
N ASP A 433 -30.65 21.02 -19.96
CA ASP A 433 -31.58 22.14 -20.11
C ASP A 433 -30.85 23.43 -20.54
N PHE A 434 -29.64 23.65 -20.02
CA PHE A 434 -28.78 24.75 -20.41
C PHE A 434 -28.33 24.66 -21.88
N SER A 435 -28.01 23.46 -22.36
CA SER A 435 -27.57 23.25 -23.75
C SER A 435 -28.63 23.60 -24.80
N LEU A 436 -29.92 23.50 -24.44
CA LEU A 436 -31.05 23.84 -25.31
C LEU A 436 -31.20 25.35 -25.54
N ILE A 437 -30.71 26.19 -24.63
CA ILE A 437 -30.87 27.65 -24.67
C ILE A 437 -29.59 28.42 -25.02
N GLN A 438 -28.45 27.72 -25.10
CA GLN A 438 -27.14 28.34 -25.27
C GLN A 438 -26.71 28.41 -26.74
N ASN A 439 -25.99 29.48 -27.12
CA ASN A 439 -25.41 29.58 -28.46
C ASN A 439 -24.21 28.62 -28.61
N LYS A 440 -24.45 27.53 -29.34
CA LYS A 440 -23.46 26.48 -29.64
C LYS A 440 -22.26 26.95 -30.46
N GLU A 441 -22.32 28.10 -31.14
CA GLU A 441 -21.15 28.67 -31.81
C GLU A 441 -20.13 29.23 -30.80
N LYS A 442 -20.61 29.81 -29.70
CA LYS A 442 -19.76 30.46 -28.67
C LYS A 442 -19.16 29.47 -27.67
N ILE A 443 -19.83 28.35 -27.40
CA ILE A 443 -19.41 27.38 -26.39
C ILE A 443 -19.77 25.95 -26.78
N LYS A 444 -18.86 25.01 -26.48
CA LYS A 444 -19.09 23.57 -26.53
C LYS A 444 -19.41 23.07 -25.13
N ILE A 445 -20.42 22.23 -25.00
CA ILE A 445 -20.86 21.68 -23.72
C ILE A 445 -20.58 20.17 -23.74
N GLY A 446 -20.01 19.62 -22.68
CA GLY A 446 -19.71 18.21 -22.61
C GLY A 446 -19.63 17.66 -21.20
N HIS A 447 -19.38 16.35 -21.10
CA HIS A 447 -19.16 15.65 -19.84
C HIS A 447 -18.07 14.58 -19.99
N ILE A 448 -17.35 14.28 -18.90
CA ILE A 448 -16.31 13.25 -18.85
C ILE A 448 -16.42 12.46 -17.54
N ASP A 449 -16.43 11.12 -17.66
CA ASP A 449 -16.47 10.19 -16.53
C ASP A 449 -15.04 9.86 -16.06
N LEU A 450 -14.64 10.39 -14.90
CA LEU A 450 -13.31 10.17 -14.32
C LEU A 450 -13.10 8.77 -13.74
N ALA A 451 -14.15 7.93 -13.59
CA ALA A 451 -13.94 6.53 -13.24
C ALA A 451 -13.42 5.70 -14.42
N ASN A 452 -13.67 6.14 -15.65
CA ASN A 452 -13.31 5.43 -16.86
C ASN A 452 -12.38 6.20 -17.79
N ASN A 453 -11.97 7.41 -17.41
CA ASN A 453 -11.10 8.25 -18.22
C ASN A 453 -10.08 8.97 -17.34
N GLU A 454 -8.82 8.90 -17.74
CA GLU A 454 -7.68 9.59 -17.16
C GLU A 454 -7.08 10.51 -18.23
N HIS A 455 -6.52 11.64 -17.81
CA HIS A 455 -5.73 12.48 -18.69
C HIS A 455 -4.80 13.38 -17.84
N PRO A 456 -3.52 13.56 -18.21
CA PRO A 456 -2.52 14.20 -17.35
C PRO A 456 -2.76 15.69 -17.08
N LYS A 457 -3.65 16.32 -17.85
CA LYS A 457 -4.00 17.74 -17.72
C LYS A 457 -5.33 17.97 -16.99
N ILE A 458 -5.96 16.92 -16.48
CA ILE A 458 -7.13 17.05 -15.60
C ILE A 458 -6.62 17.30 -14.18
N THR A 459 -7.05 18.39 -13.56
CA THR A 459 -6.63 18.79 -12.20
C THR A 459 -7.79 18.87 -11.22
N VAL A 460 -8.93 18.28 -11.55
CA VAL A 460 -10.14 18.30 -10.72
C VAL A 460 -9.94 17.41 -9.49
N ASP A 461 -10.14 17.99 -8.31
CA ASP A 461 -9.95 17.33 -7.01
C ASP A 461 -11.20 16.63 -6.47
N SER A 462 -12.37 16.95 -7.03
CA SER A 462 -13.68 16.53 -6.55
C SER A 462 -14.69 16.53 -7.68
N VAL A 463 -15.62 15.58 -7.63
CA VAL A 463 -16.69 15.42 -8.60
C VAL A 463 -18.03 15.20 -7.89
N PRO A 464 -19.17 15.61 -8.48
CA PRO A 464 -19.31 16.27 -9.78
C PRO A 464 -18.85 17.75 -9.76
N LYS A 465 -18.28 18.23 -10.88
CA LYS A 465 -17.82 19.61 -11.00
C LYS A 465 -17.98 20.15 -12.42
N LEU A 466 -18.52 21.35 -12.55
CA LEU A 466 -18.57 22.09 -13.82
C LEU A 466 -17.36 23.01 -13.94
N VAL A 467 -16.66 22.91 -15.07
CA VAL A 467 -15.43 23.66 -15.33
C VAL A 467 -15.48 24.27 -16.72
N LEU A 468 -15.17 25.56 -16.80
CA LEU A 468 -15.07 26.31 -18.05
C LEU A 468 -13.61 26.44 -18.49
N TYR A 469 -13.33 25.94 -19.69
CA TYR A 469 -12.07 26.09 -20.40
C TYR A 469 -12.21 27.17 -21.48
N LEU A 470 -11.68 28.36 -21.22
CA LEU A 470 -11.77 29.51 -22.10
C LEU A 470 -10.98 29.31 -23.40
N ALA A 471 -11.53 29.78 -24.52
CA ALA A 471 -10.86 29.71 -25.83
C ALA A 471 -9.48 30.42 -25.81
N ALA A 472 -9.40 31.54 -25.09
CA ALA A 472 -8.19 32.35 -24.97
C ALA A 472 -7.17 31.80 -23.96
N ASP A 473 -7.63 31.10 -22.92
CA ASP A 473 -6.77 30.58 -21.86
C ASP A 473 -7.26 29.24 -21.32
N LYS A 474 -6.76 28.16 -21.93
CA LYS A 474 -7.04 26.77 -21.53
C LYS A 474 -6.28 26.34 -20.28
N LYS A 475 -5.27 27.10 -19.84
CA LYS A 475 -4.42 26.75 -18.70
C LYS A 475 -4.97 27.25 -17.37
N ALA A 476 -5.89 28.21 -17.39
CA ALA A 476 -6.56 28.75 -16.20
C ALA A 476 -8.08 28.45 -16.22
N PRO A 477 -8.49 27.16 -16.15
CA PRO A 477 -9.90 26.80 -16.14
C PRO A 477 -10.64 27.44 -14.96
N LYS A 478 -11.94 27.73 -15.15
CA LYS A 478 -12.80 28.36 -14.15
C LYS A 478 -13.78 27.33 -13.61
N GLU A 479 -13.72 27.08 -12.31
CA GLU A 479 -14.65 26.18 -11.65
C GLU A 479 -15.93 26.92 -11.29
N TYR A 480 -17.08 26.30 -11.54
CA TYR A 480 -18.36 26.80 -11.08
C TYR A 480 -18.56 26.44 -9.61
N LEU A 481 -18.43 27.44 -8.73
CA LEU A 481 -18.65 27.27 -7.30
C LEU A 481 -20.14 27.43 -6.99
N LYS A 482 -20.79 26.35 -6.57
CA LYS A 482 -22.22 26.31 -6.24
C LYS A 482 -22.49 27.21 -5.02
N SER A 483 -23.47 28.13 -5.13
CA SER A 483 -23.84 29.06 -4.06
C SER A 483 -24.88 28.50 -3.07
N SER A 484 -25.75 27.57 -3.51
CA SER A 484 -26.67 26.75 -2.69
C SER A 484 -27.60 25.86 -3.54
N ASN A 485 -28.02 26.32 -4.73
CA ASN A 485 -28.83 25.54 -5.70
C ASN A 485 -28.21 25.55 -7.11
N LEU A 486 -28.43 24.48 -7.88
CA LEU A 486 -28.01 24.37 -9.29
C LEU A 486 -29.16 24.85 -10.18
N VAL A 487 -29.15 26.11 -10.58
CA VAL A 487 -30.21 26.69 -11.42
C VAL A 487 -29.64 27.39 -12.66
N ILE A 488 -30.38 27.31 -13.77
CA ILE A 488 -29.99 27.86 -15.08
C ILE A 488 -29.60 29.35 -15.03
N PRO A 489 -30.35 30.24 -14.35
CA PRO A 489 -30.02 31.67 -14.33
C PRO A 489 -28.64 31.96 -13.73
N GLU A 490 -28.24 31.23 -12.67
CA GLU A 490 -26.92 31.41 -12.04
C GLU A 490 -25.79 30.91 -12.93
N LEU A 491 -25.94 29.73 -13.54
CA LEU A 491 -24.97 29.19 -14.47
C LEU A 491 -24.78 30.13 -15.68
N LYS A 492 -25.88 30.67 -16.21
CA LYS A 492 -25.85 31.65 -17.31
C LYS A 492 -25.12 32.93 -16.89
N ALA A 493 -25.46 33.50 -15.74
CA ALA A 493 -24.80 34.72 -15.24
C ALA A 493 -23.29 34.52 -15.04
N TRP A 494 -22.89 33.37 -14.48
CA TRP A 494 -21.49 33.01 -14.31
C TRP A 494 -20.76 32.83 -15.64
N LEU A 495 -21.38 32.19 -16.63
CA LEU A 495 -20.80 32.08 -17.98
C LEU A 495 -20.67 33.46 -18.64
N ASP A 496 -21.73 34.27 -18.64
CA ASP A 496 -21.75 35.60 -19.25
C ASP A 496 -20.64 36.51 -18.67
N TYR A 497 -20.27 36.35 -17.40
CA TYR A 497 -19.11 37.02 -16.80
C TYR A 497 -17.78 36.68 -17.49
N TYR A 498 -17.61 35.43 -17.94
CA TYR A 498 -16.36 34.96 -18.55
C TYR A 498 -16.35 34.97 -20.08
N ILE A 499 -17.50 34.74 -20.74
CA ILE A 499 -17.60 34.60 -22.21
C ILE A 499 -18.47 35.68 -22.88
N GLY A 500 -19.18 36.50 -22.09
CA GLY A 500 -20.05 37.54 -22.61
C GLY A 500 -19.29 38.76 -23.13
N ASP A 501 -19.96 39.54 -23.99
CA ASP A 501 -19.49 40.85 -24.45
C ASP A 501 -19.58 41.82 -23.24
N GLY A 502 -18.54 41.86 -22.41
CA GLY A 502 -18.58 42.39 -21.05
C GLY A 502 -19.23 43.76 -20.89
N ILE A 503 -20.49 43.80 -20.44
CA ILE A 503 -21.16 45.02 -19.97
C ILE A 503 -21.85 44.81 -18.60
N ALA A 504 -22.31 43.60 -18.24
CA ALA A 504 -23.30 43.49 -17.16
C ALA A 504 -22.78 43.32 -15.71
N TYR A 505 -21.49 43.06 -15.45
CA TYR A 505 -21.03 42.73 -14.08
C TYR A 505 -19.88 43.58 -13.52
N LYS A 506 -19.54 44.70 -14.17
CA LYS A 506 -18.57 45.67 -13.62
C LYS A 506 -19.17 46.65 -12.60
N GLN A 507 -20.45 46.56 -12.26
CA GLN A 507 -21.12 47.52 -11.37
C GLN A 507 -21.39 47.05 -9.93
N GLU A 508 -21.20 45.76 -9.58
CA GLU A 508 -21.54 45.27 -8.23
C GLU A 508 -20.32 44.82 -7.40
N LYS A 509 -19.16 45.44 -7.59
CA LYS A 509 -18.00 45.24 -6.70
C LYS A 509 -17.38 46.52 -6.15
N THR A 510 -18.12 47.62 -6.19
CA THR A 510 -17.76 48.84 -5.45
C THR A 510 -18.47 49.01 -4.12
N ASP A 511 -19.49 48.21 -3.81
CA ASP A 511 -20.14 48.22 -2.50
C ASP A 511 -20.58 46.80 -2.10
N LEU A 512 -19.69 46.04 -1.46
CA LEU A 512 -19.95 44.96 -0.47
C LEU A 512 -18.65 44.31 0.01
#